data_AF-A0A844FBD0-F1
#
_entry.id   AF-A0A844FBD0-F1
#
_cell.length_a   1.000
_cell.length_b   1.000
_cell.length_c   1.000
_cell.angle_alpha   90.00
_cell.angle_beta   90.00
_cell.angle_gamma   90.00
#
_symmetry.space_group_name_H-M   'P 1'
#
loop_
_entity.id
_entity.type
_entity.pdbx_description
1 polymer ?
#
loop_
_entity_poly.entity_id
_entity_poly.type
_entity_poly.pdbx_seq_one_letter_code
_entity_poly.pdbx_strand_id
1 'polypeptide(L)'
;MKNDQFAVYRVDRHSEGRDLWHLSYQEAVSRKLAIRIEYYRQIDIRSLLPGESAIALWKRMKESCEVSDVLVLNQNGEIHCYYVNEDYPQLLSGFIRLNPSGTLVTLDTENYRISGKPGNWMATDDIIIDGKQFYLMEHQEYHRQVAYIILDSYGKMIVEECNNGFDEKTKQKLHELMKAPEQREQEHQKYKDRLEHYQKFFENGTYERSWESGTEGNYNMVDGQVNNLKNTDEKSVERKLVHRLEQSSKKKPKNRESVIKRLREKQIAIAVKSGKPVPRYLEQDMERRRG
;
A
#
# COMPACT_ATOMS: atom_id res chain seq x y z
N MET A 1 11.87 10.22 -13.39
CA MET A 1 11.41 11.31 -14.27
C MET A 1 10.13 10.81 -14.90
N LYS A 2 9.00 11.50 -14.72
CA LYS A 2 7.82 11.19 -15.54
C LYS A 2 8.23 11.57 -16.97
N ASN A 3 8.28 10.59 -17.87
CA ASN A 3 8.70 10.84 -19.24
C ASN A 3 7.50 11.43 -19.97
N ASP A 4 7.50 12.74 -20.17
CA ASP A 4 6.50 13.39 -21.01
C ASP A 4 6.63 12.86 -22.44
N GLN A 5 5.54 12.31 -22.95
CA GLN A 5 5.50 11.58 -24.21
C GLN A 5 4.21 11.93 -24.95
N PHE A 6 4.23 11.75 -26.26
CA PHE A 6 3.03 11.78 -27.06
C PHE A 6 2.98 10.55 -27.96
N ALA A 7 1.76 10.13 -28.29
CA ALA A 7 1.49 9.08 -29.24
C ALA A 7 0.51 9.59 -30.30
N VAL A 8 0.68 9.09 -31.52
CA VAL A 8 -0.23 9.38 -32.64
C VAL A 8 -1.00 8.11 -32.95
N TYR A 9 -2.32 8.23 -32.94
CA TYR A 9 -3.26 7.18 -33.28
C TYR A 9 -3.92 7.50 -34.59
N ARG A 10 -3.89 6.56 -35.52
CA ARG A 10 -4.52 6.68 -36.83
C ARG A 10 -5.67 5.72 -36.96
N VAL A 11 -6.76 6.12 -37.59
CA VAL A 11 -7.91 5.25 -37.86
C VAL A 11 -7.44 3.97 -38.55
N ASP A 12 -7.86 2.82 -38.04
CA ASP A 12 -7.65 1.56 -38.71
C ASP A 12 -8.73 1.35 -39.77
N ARG A 13 -8.31 1.44 -41.04
CA ARG A 13 -9.18 1.28 -42.22
C ARG A 13 -9.73 -0.13 -42.38
N HIS A 14 -9.20 -1.11 -41.64
CA HIS A 14 -9.69 -2.48 -41.63
C HIS A 14 -10.67 -2.76 -40.49
N SER A 15 -10.84 -1.81 -39.57
CA SER A 15 -11.80 -1.88 -38.48
C SER A 15 -13.15 -1.22 -38.85
N GLU A 16 -14.13 -1.33 -37.95
CA GLU A 16 -15.38 -0.56 -38.02
C GLU A 16 -15.13 0.96 -38.00
N GLY A 17 -13.94 1.38 -37.54
CA GLY A 17 -13.46 2.75 -37.56
C GLY A 17 -13.24 3.37 -38.93
N ARG A 18 -13.21 2.58 -40.01
CA ARG A 18 -12.90 3.07 -41.36
C ARG A 18 -13.72 4.29 -41.80
N ASP A 19 -14.95 4.40 -41.30
CA ASP A 19 -15.88 5.47 -41.64
C ASP A 19 -15.46 6.82 -41.03
N LEU A 20 -14.59 6.81 -40.02
CA LEU A 20 -13.97 8.01 -39.42
C LEU A 20 -12.83 8.59 -40.27
N TRP A 21 -12.31 7.83 -41.24
CA TRP A 21 -11.14 8.23 -42.01
C TRP A 21 -11.37 9.55 -42.75
N HIS A 22 -10.50 10.54 -42.49
CA HIS A 22 -10.58 11.90 -43.04
C HIS A 22 -11.88 12.66 -42.72
N LEU A 23 -12.64 12.23 -41.71
CA LEU A 23 -13.75 13.02 -41.21
C LEU A 23 -13.28 14.05 -40.18
N SER A 24 -13.84 15.25 -40.25
CA SER A 24 -13.71 16.21 -39.17
C SER A 24 -14.45 15.72 -37.91
N TYR A 25 -14.06 16.25 -36.76
CA TYR A 25 -14.72 15.95 -35.48
C TYR A 25 -16.22 16.25 -35.54
N GLN A 26 -16.61 17.38 -36.12
CA GLN A 26 -18.01 17.80 -36.23
C GLN A 26 -18.82 16.82 -37.08
N GLU A 27 -18.26 16.35 -38.18
CA GLU A 27 -18.91 15.36 -39.04
C GLU A 27 -19.05 14.01 -38.32
N ALA A 28 -18.00 13.53 -37.66
CA ALA A 28 -18.02 12.29 -36.90
C ALA A 28 -19.13 12.33 -35.83
N VAL A 29 -19.22 13.43 -35.06
CA VAL A 29 -20.28 13.65 -34.07
C VAL A 29 -21.67 13.73 -34.73
N SER A 30 -21.81 14.45 -35.84
CA SER A 30 -23.10 14.59 -36.56
C SER A 30 -23.64 13.24 -37.06
N ARG A 31 -22.73 12.35 -37.48
CA ARG A 31 -23.03 10.99 -37.94
C ARG A 31 -23.16 10.00 -36.79
N LYS A 32 -22.99 10.46 -35.54
CA LYS A 32 -23.01 9.64 -34.32
C LYS A 32 -21.99 8.49 -34.35
N LEU A 33 -20.84 8.72 -34.99
CA LEU A 33 -19.75 7.77 -35.01
C LEU A 33 -18.99 7.83 -33.69
N ALA A 34 -18.73 6.67 -33.10
CA ALA A 34 -17.98 6.60 -31.84
C ALA A 34 -16.48 6.73 -32.12
N ILE A 35 -15.84 7.74 -31.54
CA ILE A 35 -14.38 7.95 -31.65
C ILE A 35 -13.73 7.29 -30.43
N ARG A 36 -13.30 6.04 -30.58
CA ARG A 36 -12.72 5.24 -29.49
C ARG A 36 -11.42 4.58 -29.91
N ILE A 37 -10.52 4.31 -28.95
CA ILE A 37 -9.20 3.76 -29.23
C ILE A 37 -9.22 2.42 -29.99
N GLU A 38 -10.27 1.61 -29.86
CA GLU A 38 -10.39 0.30 -30.53
C GLU A 38 -10.45 0.41 -32.06
N TYR A 39 -10.85 1.58 -32.57
CA TYR A 39 -10.95 1.89 -34.00
C TYR A 39 -9.67 2.47 -34.59
N TYR A 40 -8.61 2.56 -33.78
CA TYR A 40 -7.36 3.23 -34.11
C TYR A 40 -6.17 2.31 -33.88
N ARG A 41 -5.10 2.56 -34.63
CA ARG A 41 -3.78 1.95 -34.45
C ARG A 41 -2.78 3.02 -34.02
N GLN A 42 -1.92 2.68 -33.07
CA GLN A 42 -0.79 3.51 -32.72
C GLN A 42 0.25 3.47 -33.86
N ILE A 43 0.56 4.63 -34.44
CA ILE A 43 1.54 4.74 -35.54
C ILE A 43 2.88 5.31 -35.08
N ASP A 44 2.88 6.10 -34.02
CA ASP A 44 4.08 6.77 -33.52
C ASP A 44 3.99 6.99 -32.02
N ILE A 45 5.14 6.98 -31.34
CA ILE A 45 5.28 7.34 -29.94
C ILE A 45 6.66 7.95 -29.71
N ARG A 46 6.71 9.18 -29.19
CA ARG A 46 7.96 9.91 -28.98
C ARG A 46 7.89 10.75 -27.72
N SER A 47 9.05 11.17 -27.25
CA SER A 47 9.16 12.12 -26.15
C SER A 47 8.63 13.49 -26.56
N LEU A 48 7.95 14.15 -25.63
CA LEU A 48 7.51 15.52 -25.78
C LEU A 48 8.66 16.49 -25.48
N LEU A 49 8.67 17.66 -26.13
CA LEU A 49 9.60 18.71 -25.75
C LEU A 49 9.18 19.35 -24.42
N PRO A 50 10.13 19.80 -23.57
CA PRO A 50 9.80 20.40 -22.28
C PRO A 50 8.87 21.61 -22.44
N GLY A 51 7.69 21.57 -21.81
CA GLY A 51 6.71 22.65 -21.84
C GLY A 51 5.97 22.84 -23.17
N GLU A 52 6.07 21.89 -24.10
CA GLU A 52 5.37 21.95 -25.38
C GLU A 52 3.86 21.79 -25.20
N SER A 53 3.07 22.71 -25.75
CA SER A 53 1.61 22.61 -25.72
C SER A 53 1.07 21.71 -26.83
N ALA A 54 -0.16 21.22 -26.70
CA ALA A 54 -0.82 20.41 -27.74
C ALA A 54 -0.86 21.11 -29.11
N ILE A 55 -1.07 22.43 -29.12
CA ILE A 55 -1.09 23.23 -30.35
C ILE A 55 0.31 23.32 -30.97
N ALA A 56 1.35 23.50 -30.16
CA ALA A 56 2.73 23.53 -30.64
C ALA A 56 3.15 22.17 -31.23
N LEU A 57 2.80 21.07 -30.54
CA LEU A 57 3.02 19.71 -31.02
C LEU A 57 2.29 19.47 -32.35
N TRP A 58 1.00 19.81 -32.43
CA TRP A 58 0.21 19.65 -33.65
C TRP A 58 0.82 20.43 -34.83
N LYS A 59 1.26 21.67 -34.62
CA LYS A 59 1.96 22.47 -35.64
C LYS A 59 3.25 21.81 -36.11
N ARG A 60 4.04 21.25 -35.18
CA ARG A 60 5.28 20.52 -35.49
C ARG A 60 5.02 19.22 -36.26
N MET A 61 3.91 18.55 -35.95
CA MET A 61 3.54 17.26 -36.53
C MET A 61 2.60 17.39 -37.74
N LYS A 62 2.38 18.61 -38.26
CA LYS A 62 1.38 18.88 -39.31
C LYS A 62 1.58 18.07 -40.59
N GLU A 63 2.82 17.76 -40.95
CA GLU A 63 3.13 16.95 -42.14
C GLU A 63 2.97 15.44 -41.90
N SER A 64 2.96 15.00 -40.64
CA SER A 64 2.87 13.59 -40.25
C SER A 64 1.48 13.17 -39.80
N CYS A 65 0.66 14.14 -39.35
CA CYS A 65 -0.72 13.91 -38.93
C CYS A 65 -1.70 14.13 -40.09
N GLU A 66 -2.74 13.32 -40.11
CA GLU A 66 -3.87 13.46 -41.03
C GLU A 66 -5.14 13.85 -40.28
N VAL A 67 -6.12 14.41 -41.00
CA VAL A 67 -7.47 14.62 -40.44
C VAL A 67 -7.99 13.27 -39.97
N SER A 68 -8.66 13.25 -38.82
CA SER A 68 -9.11 12.06 -38.09
C SER A 68 -8.10 11.34 -37.21
N ASP A 69 -6.80 11.67 -37.30
CA ASP A 69 -5.83 11.16 -36.34
C ASP A 69 -6.13 11.70 -34.93
N VAL A 70 -5.68 10.97 -33.89
CA VAL A 70 -5.79 11.38 -32.49
C VAL A 70 -4.40 11.49 -31.89
N LEU A 71 -4.09 12.68 -31.37
CA LEU A 71 -2.89 12.96 -30.60
C LEU A 71 -3.17 12.69 -29.13
N VAL A 72 -2.43 11.76 -28.53
CA VAL A 72 -2.50 11.46 -27.11
C VAL A 72 -1.24 12.02 -26.46
N LEU A 73 -1.39 13.01 -25.58
CA LEU A 73 -0.31 13.62 -24.83
C LEU A 73 -0.33 13.08 -23.41
N ASN A 74 0.84 12.69 -22.90
CA ASN A 74 1.07 12.40 -21.50
C ASN A 74 2.03 13.45 -20.95
N GLN A 75 1.53 14.33 -20.09
CA GLN A 75 2.30 15.39 -19.45
C GLN A 75 2.19 15.25 -17.93
N ASN A 76 3.30 15.00 -17.24
CA ASN A 76 3.31 14.77 -15.80
C ASN A 76 2.36 13.66 -15.30
N GLY A 77 2.02 12.69 -16.17
CA GLY A 77 1.06 11.63 -15.86
C GLY A 77 -0.39 11.98 -16.18
N GLU A 78 -0.68 13.21 -16.60
CA GLU A 78 -1.99 13.62 -17.13
C GLU A 78 -2.07 13.24 -18.61
N ILE A 79 -3.12 12.50 -18.98
CA ILE A 79 -3.36 12.12 -20.37
C ILE A 79 -4.45 13.01 -20.95
N HIS A 80 -4.13 13.67 -22.06
CA HIS A 80 -5.05 14.46 -22.85
C HIS A 80 -5.08 13.97 -24.28
N CYS A 81 -6.28 13.74 -24.82
CA CYS A 81 -6.48 13.28 -26.19
C CYS A 81 -7.02 14.43 -27.03
N TYR A 82 -6.48 14.59 -28.24
CA TYR A 82 -6.90 15.62 -29.18
C TYR A 82 -7.18 15.01 -30.55
N TYR A 83 -8.38 15.22 -31.04
CA TYR A 83 -8.76 14.88 -32.40
C TYR A 83 -8.19 15.90 -33.39
N VAL A 84 -7.50 15.43 -34.42
CA VAL A 84 -6.88 16.28 -35.44
C VAL A 84 -7.92 16.66 -36.49
N ASN A 85 -8.26 17.96 -36.54
CA ASN A 85 -8.96 18.57 -37.67
C ASN A 85 -7.99 19.34 -38.57
N GLU A 86 -8.50 19.86 -39.69
CA GLU A 86 -7.75 20.66 -40.66
C GLU A 86 -7.17 21.95 -40.03
N ASP A 87 -7.98 22.66 -39.26
CA ASP A 87 -7.64 23.99 -38.76
C ASP A 87 -7.02 24.00 -37.37
N TYR A 88 -7.47 23.09 -36.49
CA TYR A 88 -7.01 23.02 -35.10
C TYR A 88 -7.31 21.65 -34.46
N PRO A 89 -6.49 21.22 -33.48
CA PRO A 89 -6.75 20.02 -32.72
C PRO A 89 -7.88 20.27 -31.69
N GLN A 90 -8.90 19.41 -31.69
CA GLN A 90 -10.05 19.49 -30.79
C GLN A 90 -9.84 18.54 -29.60
N LEU A 91 -10.02 19.03 -28.36
CA LEU A 91 -9.96 18.17 -27.17
C LEU A 91 -11.04 17.08 -27.26
N LEU A 92 -10.64 15.84 -27.00
CA LEU A 92 -11.46 14.64 -27.11
C LEU A 92 -11.48 13.89 -25.78
N SER A 93 -12.65 13.81 -25.14
CA SER A 93 -12.89 12.99 -23.95
C SER A 93 -13.29 11.57 -24.33
N GLY A 94 -13.02 10.60 -23.45
CA GLY A 94 -13.45 9.22 -23.60
C GLY A 94 -12.79 8.40 -24.71
N PHE A 95 -11.71 8.91 -25.34
CA PHE A 95 -10.96 8.18 -26.35
C PHE A 95 -10.28 6.94 -25.75
N ILE A 96 -9.62 7.12 -24.60
CA ILE A 96 -9.03 6.04 -23.81
C ILE A 96 -9.98 5.74 -22.66
N ARG A 97 -10.45 4.49 -22.59
CA ARG A 97 -11.35 4.03 -21.54
C ARG A 97 -10.64 2.96 -20.72
N LEU A 98 -10.20 3.34 -19.52
CA LEU A 98 -9.68 2.40 -18.55
C LEU A 98 -10.88 1.80 -17.83
N ASN A 99 -11.26 0.58 -18.23
CA ASN A 99 -12.35 -0.17 -17.60
C ASN A 99 -11.76 -1.31 -16.75
N PRO A 100 -11.22 -1.03 -15.55
CA PRO A 100 -10.86 -2.10 -14.63
C PRO A 100 -12.12 -2.88 -14.20
N SER A 101 -11.93 -4.14 -13.81
CA SER A 101 -13.01 -4.98 -13.29
C SER A 101 -13.73 -4.28 -12.12
N GLY A 102 -15.04 -4.11 -12.23
CA GLY A 102 -15.85 -3.45 -11.20
C GLY A 102 -16.02 -1.93 -11.36
N THR A 103 -15.73 -1.38 -12.54
CA THR A 103 -16.03 0.02 -12.89
C THR A 103 -17.53 0.31 -12.72
N LEU A 104 -17.88 1.34 -11.94
CA LEU A 104 -19.25 1.78 -11.70
C LEU A 104 -19.62 3.02 -12.51
N VAL A 105 -18.63 3.88 -12.76
CA VAL A 105 -18.81 5.15 -13.47
C VAL A 105 -17.98 5.11 -14.74
N THR A 106 -18.60 5.45 -15.86
CA THR A 106 -18.01 5.58 -17.19
C THR A 106 -18.51 6.87 -17.83
N LEU A 107 -17.90 7.30 -18.94
CA LEU A 107 -18.36 8.49 -19.66
C LEU A 107 -19.80 8.35 -20.21
N ASP A 108 -20.26 7.12 -20.44
CA ASP A 108 -21.62 6.84 -20.92
C ASP A 108 -22.65 6.75 -19.75
N THR A 109 -22.23 7.05 -18.52
CA THR A 109 -23.08 6.92 -17.32
C THR A 109 -24.05 8.10 -17.18
N GLU A 110 -25.34 7.79 -17.19
CA GLU A 110 -26.44 8.72 -16.94
C GLU A 110 -27.29 8.27 -15.75
N ASN A 111 -28.12 9.17 -15.20
CA ASN A 111 -29.02 8.90 -14.08
C ASN A 111 -28.33 8.32 -12.82
N TYR A 112 -27.05 8.64 -12.62
CA TYR A 112 -26.26 8.13 -11.50
C TYR A 112 -26.65 8.84 -10.21
N ARG A 113 -26.82 8.06 -9.13
CA ARG A 113 -27.13 8.59 -7.80
C ARG A 113 -25.88 8.60 -6.94
N ILE A 114 -25.44 9.81 -6.60
CA ILE A 114 -24.27 10.03 -5.76
C ILE A 114 -24.70 9.98 -4.30
N SER A 115 -24.05 9.15 -3.49
CA SER A 115 -24.34 9.09 -2.05
C SER A 115 -24.14 10.46 -1.39
N GLY A 116 -25.17 10.95 -0.69
CA GLY A 116 -25.13 12.24 0.00
C GLY A 116 -25.43 13.46 -0.87
N LYS A 117 -25.67 13.29 -2.18
CA LYS A 117 -26.08 14.38 -3.08
C LYS A 117 -27.44 14.04 -3.70
N PRO A 118 -28.45 14.91 -3.59
CA PRO A 118 -29.75 14.66 -4.18
C PRO A 118 -29.66 14.72 -5.71
N GLY A 119 -30.66 14.11 -6.35
CA GLY A 119 -30.80 14.16 -7.80
C GLY A 119 -30.02 13.10 -8.56
N ASN A 120 -30.09 13.22 -9.88
CA ASN A 120 -29.46 12.35 -10.84
C ASN A 120 -28.31 13.09 -11.52
N TRP A 121 -27.22 12.38 -11.73
CA TRP A 121 -25.96 12.92 -12.23
C TRP A 121 -25.54 12.16 -13.49
N MET A 122 -24.89 12.86 -14.41
CA MET A 122 -24.35 12.29 -15.65
C MET A 122 -22.87 12.60 -15.78
N ALA A 123 -22.08 11.67 -16.31
CA ALA A 123 -20.68 11.90 -16.62
C ALA A 123 -20.58 12.76 -17.89
N THR A 124 -19.83 13.87 -17.83
CA THR A 124 -19.71 14.82 -18.96
C THR A 124 -18.30 14.87 -19.51
N ASP A 125 -17.30 14.70 -18.65
CA ASP A 125 -15.89 14.77 -19.02
C ASP A 125 -15.08 13.79 -18.17
N ASP A 126 -13.87 13.46 -18.62
CA ASP A 126 -12.98 12.55 -17.94
C ASP A 126 -11.51 12.97 -18.08
N ILE A 127 -10.72 12.57 -17.09
CA ILE A 127 -9.26 12.76 -17.12
C ILE A 127 -8.57 11.53 -16.57
N ILE A 128 -7.45 11.15 -17.19
CA ILE A 128 -6.60 10.08 -16.69
C ILE A 128 -5.35 10.71 -16.07
N ILE A 129 -5.10 10.38 -14.81
CA ILE A 129 -3.92 10.84 -14.06
C ILE A 129 -3.24 9.63 -13.44
N ASP A 130 -1.97 9.40 -13.78
CA ASP A 130 -1.15 8.29 -13.26
C ASP A 130 -1.83 6.92 -13.37
N GLY A 131 -2.57 6.70 -14.47
CA GLY A 131 -3.26 5.43 -14.76
C GLY A 131 -4.60 5.23 -14.04
N LYS A 132 -5.13 6.25 -13.34
CA LYS A 132 -6.50 6.24 -12.82
C LYS A 132 -7.37 7.24 -13.57
N GLN A 133 -8.60 6.84 -13.85
CA GLN A 133 -9.58 7.64 -14.58
C GLN A 133 -10.55 8.28 -13.59
N PHE A 134 -10.71 9.60 -13.72
CA PHE A 134 -11.64 10.40 -12.95
C PHE A 134 -12.71 10.96 -13.87
N TYR A 135 -13.93 11.05 -13.36
CA TYR A 135 -15.10 11.48 -14.11
C TYR A 135 -15.69 12.74 -13.50
N LEU A 136 -15.96 13.72 -14.36
CA LEU A 136 -16.67 14.94 -14.02
C LEU A 136 -18.18 14.70 -14.16
N MET A 137 -18.88 14.84 -13.04
CA MET A 137 -20.32 14.64 -12.94
C MET A 137 -21.04 15.99 -12.98
N GLU A 138 -22.00 16.10 -13.89
CA GLU A 138 -22.94 17.22 -13.99
C GLU A 138 -24.32 16.80 -13.48
N HIS A 139 -25.03 17.71 -12.81
CA HIS A 139 -26.39 17.45 -12.40
C HIS A 139 -27.31 17.43 -13.64
N GLN A 140 -28.12 16.39 -13.79
CA GLN A 140 -28.87 16.15 -15.02
C GLN A 140 -30.04 17.12 -15.23
N GLU A 141 -30.70 17.58 -14.15
CA GLU A 141 -31.82 18.53 -14.26
C GLU A 141 -31.37 20.01 -14.25
N TYR A 142 -30.47 20.37 -13.32
CA TYR A 142 -30.03 21.74 -13.12
C TYR A 142 -28.77 22.11 -13.91
N HIS A 143 -28.08 21.14 -14.50
CA HIS A 143 -26.88 21.35 -15.30
C HIS A 143 -25.87 22.25 -14.56
N ARG A 144 -25.36 23.28 -15.25
CA ARG A 144 -24.41 24.29 -14.76
C ARG A 144 -24.90 25.17 -13.59
N GLN A 145 -26.15 25.05 -13.15
CA GLN A 145 -26.62 25.76 -11.96
C GLN A 145 -26.07 25.12 -10.66
N VAL A 146 -25.64 23.87 -10.73
CA VAL A 146 -25.05 23.13 -9.62
C VAL A 146 -23.56 22.91 -9.92
N ALA A 147 -22.72 22.99 -8.87
CA ALA A 147 -21.30 22.71 -9.00
C ALA A 147 -21.06 21.26 -9.47
N TYR A 148 -20.07 21.07 -10.32
CA TYR A 148 -19.67 19.75 -10.77
C TYR A 148 -19.04 18.95 -9.62
N ILE A 149 -19.14 17.63 -9.70
CA ILE A 149 -18.57 16.69 -8.72
C ILE A 149 -17.59 15.78 -9.43
N ILE A 150 -16.45 15.45 -8.80
CA ILE A 150 -15.50 14.51 -9.39
C ILE A 150 -15.55 13.18 -8.65
N LEU A 151 -15.74 12.11 -9.41
CA LEU A 151 -15.73 10.73 -8.94
C LEU A 151 -14.56 9.96 -9.52
N ASP A 152 -14.12 8.93 -8.80
CA ASP A 152 -13.31 7.85 -9.36
C ASP A 152 -14.20 6.86 -10.14
N SER A 153 -13.58 6.02 -10.98
CA SER A 153 -14.18 4.86 -11.67
C SER A 153 -15.04 3.95 -10.78
N TYR A 154 -14.72 3.84 -9.49
CA TYR A 154 -15.49 3.08 -8.49
C TYR A 154 -16.60 3.90 -7.81
N GLY A 155 -16.92 5.09 -8.29
CA GLY A 155 -17.97 5.95 -7.73
C GLY A 155 -17.60 6.62 -6.40
N LYS A 156 -16.34 6.55 -5.98
CA LYS A 156 -15.84 7.27 -4.79
C LYS A 156 -15.75 8.76 -5.11
N MET A 157 -16.33 9.58 -4.24
CA MET A 157 -16.22 11.03 -4.36
C MET A 157 -14.83 11.53 -3.99
N ILE A 158 -14.25 12.33 -4.87
CA ILE A 158 -12.91 12.88 -4.71
C ILE A 158 -12.98 14.38 -4.44
N VAL A 159 -13.82 15.11 -5.20
CA VAL A 159 -14.04 16.54 -5.01
C VAL A 159 -15.54 16.83 -5.04
N GLU A 160 -16.03 17.52 -4.00
CA GLU A 160 -17.45 17.76 -3.76
C GLU A 160 -18.04 18.92 -4.57
N GLU A 161 -17.27 19.98 -4.82
CA GLU A 161 -17.75 21.20 -5.48
C GLU A 161 -16.66 21.80 -6.37
N CYS A 162 -16.85 21.68 -7.68
CA CYS A 162 -16.01 22.26 -8.72
C CYS A 162 -16.85 23.22 -9.58
N ASN A 163 -16.51 24.51 -9.61
CA ASN A 163 -17.25 25.48 -10.43
C ASN A 163 -16.88 25.41 -11.92
N ASN A 164 -15.62 25.10 -12.24
CA ASN A 164 -15.09 25.13 -13.60
C ASN A 164 -14.55 23.77 -14.09
N GLY A 165 -14.98 22.66 -13.48
CA GLY A 165 -14.54 21.32 -13.87
C GLY A 165 -13.10 20.99 -13.46
N PHE A 166 -12.29 20.48 -14.39
CA PHE A 166 -10.88 20.10 -14.16
C PHE A 166 -9.93 21.31 -14.16
N ASP A 167 -10.19 22.26 -13.25
CA ASP A 167 -9.30 23.39 -12.98
C ASP A 167 -7.91 22.94 -12.49
N GLU A 168 -6.91 23.80 -12.66
CA GLU A 168 -5.54 23.55 -12.20
C GLU A 168 -5.47 23.24 -10.69
N LYS A 169 -6.28 23.92 -9.87
CA LYS A 169 -6.41 23.62 -8.42
C LYS A 169 -6.96 22.22 -8.16
N THR A 170 -7.93 21.80 -8.98
CA THR A 170 -8.55 20.49 -8.88
C THR A 170 -7.59 19.40 -9.29
N LYS A 171 -6.86 19.62 -10.40
CA LYS A 171 -5.77 18.75 -10.85
C LYS A 171 -4.69 18.61 -9.77
N GLN A 172 -4.29 19.68 -9.09
CA GLN A 172 -3.34 19.62 -7.97
C GLN A 172 -3.83 18.69 -6.85
N LYS A 173 -5.10 18.78 -6.44
CA LYS A 173 -5.69 17.86 -5.45
C LYS A 173 -5.68 16.40 -5.93
N LEU A 174 -5.96 16.16 -7.21
CA LEU A 174 -5.90 14.82 -7.79
C LEU A 174 -4.46 14.26 -7.78
N HIS A 175 -3.46 15.09 -8.11
CA HIS A 175 -2.04 14.74 -7.99
C HIS A 175 -1.62 14.45 -6.54
N GLU A 176 -2.08 15.24 -5.58
CA GLU A 176 -1.82 14.98 -4.15
C GLU A 176 -2.36 13.62 -3.72
N LEU A 177 -3.56 13.25 -4.18
CA LEU A 177 -4.15 11.95 -3.90
C LEU A 177 -3.37 10.80 -4.52
N MET A 178 -2.71 11.01 -5.66
CA MET A 178 -1.86 10.00 -6.29
C MET A 178 -0.46 9.88 -5.65
N LYS A 179 0.07 10.97 -5.07
CA LYS A 179 1.32 10.93 -4.29
C LYS A 179 1.16 10.20 -2.95
N ALA A 180 -0.02 10.28 -2.33
CA ALA A 180 -0.30 9.65 -1.03
C ALA A 180 -0.12 8.12 -0.98
N PRO A 181 -0.48 7.31 -2.01
CA PRO A 181 -0.16 5.89 -2.08
C PRO A 181 1.31 5.62 -2.40
N GLU A 182 1.97 6.40 -3.28
CA GLU A 182 3.40 6.22 -3.57
C GLU A 182 4.27 6.37 -2.31
N GLN A 183 3.92 7.31 -1.43
CA GLN A 183 4.60 7.47 -0.13
C GLN A 183 4.37 6.28 0.80
N ARG A 184 3.14 5.75 0.86
CA ARG A 184 2.81 4.56 1.65
C ARG A 184 3.52 3.32 1.11
N GLU A 185 3.60 3.14 -0.20
CA GLU A 185 4.32 2.01 -0.80
C GLU A 185 5.82 2.08 -0.54
N GLN A 186 6.42 3.27 -0.62
CA GLN A 186 7.83 3.49 -0.25
C GLN A 186 8.09 3.21 1.24
N GLU A 187 7.16 3.57 2.12
CA GLU A 187 7.23 3.22 3.54
C GLU A 187 7.13 1.71 3.76
N HIS A 188 6.16 1.04 3.14
CA HIS A 188 6.02 -0.42 3.23
C HIS A 188 7.26 -1.15 2.70
N GLN A 189 7.86 -0.67 1.61
CA GLN A 189 9.10 -1.21 1.07
C GLN A 189 10.25 -1.03 2.08
N LYS A 190 10.39 0.16 2.69
CA LYS A 190 11.38 0.41 3.77
C LYS A 190 11.13 -0.48 5.00
N TYR A 191 9.88 -0.74 5.36
CA TYR A 191 9.55 -1.66 6.45
C TYR A 191 9.94 -3.10 6.09
N LYS A 192 9.70 -3.53 4.85
CA LYS A 192 10.08 -4.85 4.34
C LYS A 192 11.60 -5.03 4.33
N ASP A 193 12.33 -4.04 3.82
CA ASP A 193 13.80 -4.03 3.81
C ASP A 193 14.40 -4.05 5.23
N ARG A 194 13.76 -3.32 6.18
CA ARG A 194 14.14 -3.39 7.60
C ARG A 194 13.87 -4.77 8.19
N LEU A 195 12.74 -5.40 7.86
CA LEU A 195 12.38 -6.73 8.36
C LEU A 195 13.37 -7.79 7.85
N GLU A 196 13.73 -7.73 6.58
CA GLU A 196 14.80 -8.53 5.96
C GLU A 196 16.14 -8.35 6.68
N HIS A 197 16.49 -7.11 7.04
CA HIS A 197 17.72 -6.85 7.81
C HIS A 197 17.68 -7.47 9.22
N TYR A 198 16.54 -7.39 9.92
CA TYR A 198 16.37 -8.04 11.22
C TYR A 198 16.38 -9.57 11.12
N GLN A 199 15.75 -10.13 10.08
CA GLN A 199 15.74 -11.57 9.85
C GLN A 199 17.17 -12.10 9.60
N LYS A 200 17.93 -11.42 8.74
CA LYS A 200 19.37 -11.73 8.54
C LYS A 200 20.19 -11.57 9.81
N PHE A 201 19.89 -10.57 10.65
CA PHE A 201 20.56 -10.41 11.94
C PHE A 201 20.24 -11.56 12.91
N PHE A 202 19.00 -12.05 12.94
CA PHE A 202 18.65 -13.24 13.73
C PHE A 202 19.32 -14.51 13.21
N GLU A 203 19.31 -14.72 11.90
CA GLU A 203 19.96 -15.87 11.24
C GLU A 203 21.50 -15.82 11.46
N ASN A 204 22.14 -14.68 11.24
CA ASN A 204 23.58 -14.51 11.45
C ASN A 204 23.96 -14.47 12.93
N GLY A 205 23.09 -13.96 13.81
CA GLY A 205 23.25 -14.00 15.26
C GLY A 205 23.07 -15.38 15.87
N THR A 206 22.58 -16.36 15.10
CA THR A 206 22.72 -17.79 15.42
C THR A 206 24.02 -18.37 14.88
N TYR A 207 24.52 -17.87 13.74
CA TYR A 207 25.80 -18.28 13.17
C TYR A 207 26.99 -17.90 14.07
N GLU A 208 27.07 -16.65 14.56
CA GLU A 208 28.11 -16.24 15.53
C GLU A 208 28.00 -17.03 16.84
N ARG A 209 26.77 -17.27 17.33
CA ARG A 209 26.53 -18.11 18.52
C ARG A 209 26.96 -19.56 18.30
N SER A 210 26.78 -20.09 17.09
CA SER A 210 27.16 -21.46 16.72
C SER A 210 28.68 -21.62 16.59
N TRP A 211 29.37 -20.54 16.20
CA TRP A 211 30.83 -20.49 16.10
C TRP A 211 31.49 -20.31 17.47
N GLU A 212 30.87 -19.54 18.38
CA GLU A 212 31.29 -19.41 19.78
C GLU A 212 30.94 -20.65 20.63
N SER A 213 29.90 -21.41 20.26
CA SER A 213 29.54 -22.68 20.92
C SER A 213 30.42 -23.85 20.49
N GLY A 214 31.73 -23.65 20.49
CA GLY A 214 32.68 -24.76 20.52
C GLY A 214 32.46 -25.57 21.79
N THR A 215 31.82 -26.74 21.66
CA THR A 215 31.66 -27.78 22.71
C THR A 215 31.05 -27.30 24.03
N GLU A 216 29.80 -26.82 24.01
CA GLU A 216 29.00 -26.77 25.23
C GLU A 216 28.21 -28.09 25.36
N GLY A 217 28.57 -28.89 26.37
CA GLY A 217 27.91 -30.16 26.66
C GLY A 217 26.42 -29.96 26.91
N ASN A 218 25.61 -30.82 26.32
CA ASN A 218 24.16 -30.87 26.46
C ASN A 218 23.72 -30.86 27.95
N TYR A 219 23.25 -29.72 28.47
CA TYR A 219 22.75 -29.58 29.86
C TYR A 219 21.32 -30.09 30.05
N ASN A 220 20.94 -31.19 29.39
CA ASN A 220 19.64 -31.84 29.61
C ASN A 220 19.64 -32.89 30.74
N MET A 221 20.69 -32.92 31.59
CA MET A 221 20.89 -33.91 32.66
C MET A 221 20.72 -33.34 34.08
N VAL A 222 19.98 -32.25 34.25
CA VAL A 222 19.56 -31.79 35.59
C VAL A 222 18.05 -31.92 35.69
N ASP A 223 17.57 -33.17 35.69
CA ASP A 223 16.23 -33.48 36.15
C ASP A 223 16.18 -33.33 37.68
N GLY A 224 15.45 -32.32 38.12
CA GLY A 224 15.19 -32.01 39.53
C GLY A 224 14.04 -32.82 40.14
N GLN A 225 13.63 -33.96 39.58
CA GLN A 225 12.45 -34.71 40.05
C GLN A 225 12.71 -35.94 40.93
N VAL A 226 13.83 -36.05 41.66
CA VAL A 226 14.11 -37.27 42.47
C VAL A 226 13.90 -37.13 43.99
N ASN A 227 13.40 -36.01 44.53
CA ASN A 227 13.43 -35.78 45.99
C ASN A 227 12.09 -35.84 46.76
N ASN A 228 11.01 -36.39 46.18
CA ASN A 228 9.70 -36.49 46.85
C ASN A 228 9.14 -37.92 46.98
N LEU A 229 9.97 -38.97 46.98
CA LEU A 229 9.53 -40.30 47.36
C LEU A 229 9.82 -40.53 48.85
N LYS A 230 8.76 -40.62 49.67
CA LYS A 230 8.83 -41.16 51.03
C LYS A 230 9.21 -42.64 50.92
N ASN A 231 10.42 -43.01 51.35
CA ASN A 231 10.75 -44.41 51.55
C ASN A 231 10.25 -44.84 52.94
N THR A 232 9.07 -45.46 52.95
CA THR A 232 8.68 -46.41 54.00
C THR A 232 9.48 -47.70 53.80
N ASP A 233 10.29 -48.00 54.81
CA ASP A 233 10.52 -49.31 55.40
C ASP A 233 11.10 -50.48 54.58
N GLU A 234 12.15 -51.03 55.21
CA GLU A 234 12.44 -52.45 55.41
C GLU A 234 13.40 -53.22 54.49
N LYS A 235 14.49 -53.66 55.17
CA LYS A 235 15.19 -54.96 55.05
C LYS A 235 16.09 -55.08 53.79
N SER A 236 17.33 -55.58 53.83
CA SER A 236 17.98 -56.49 54.78
C SER A 236 19.47 -56.62 54.41
N VAL A 237 20.31 -56.64 55.45
CA VAL A 237 21.41 -57.62 55.68
C VAL A 237 22.72 -57.48 54.87
N GLU A 238 23.70 -56.95 55.62
CA GLU A 238 25.08 -57.44 55.83
C GLU A 238 26.07 -57.55 54.66
N ARG A 239 27.18 -56.79 54.80
CA ARG A 239 28.51 -57.34 55.18
C ARG A 239 29.47 -56.23 55.64
N LYS A 240 29.66 -56.18 56.97
CA LYS A 240 30.92 -56.03 57.75
C LYS A 240 32.21 -55.77 56.94
N LEU A 241 33.21 -54.96 57.30
CA LEU A 241 33.84 -54.53 58.58
C LEU A 241 35.07 -53.67 58.12
N VAL A 242 35.57 -52.56 58.70
CA VAL A 242 36.40 -52.40 59.93
C VAL A 242 36.89 -50.92 60.05
N HIS A 243 36.87 -50.34 61.26
CA HIS A 243 37.60 -49.18 61.85
C HIS A 243 37.61 -47.81 61.13
N ARG A 244 37.52 -46.64 61.80
CA ARG A 244 38.01 -46.20 63.12
C ARG A 244 37.21 -44.96 63.58
N LEU A 245 37.17 -44.75 64.91
CA LEU A 245 36.60 -43.58 65.61
C LEU A 245 36.97 -42.22 64.97
N GLU A 246 36.07 -41.24 65.03
CA GLU A 246 36.18 -40.06 65.91
C GLU A 246 35.13 -38.96 65.60
N GLN A 247 34.45 -38.54 66.66
CA GLN A 247 34.16 -37.14 67.03
C GLN A 247 33.37 -36.20 66.07
N SER A 248 32.12 -35.97 66.48
CA SER A 248 31.48 -34.66 66.69
C SER A 248 31.41 -33.59 65.58
N SER A 249 30.16 -33.14 65.36
CA SER A 249 29.73 -31.83 64.86
C SER A 249 29.83 -31.54 63.36
N LYS A 250 29.00 -32.22 62.56
CA LYS A 250 28.69 -31.77 61.19
C LYS A 250 27.85 -30.49 61.24
N LYS A 251 28.51 -29.33 61.01
CA LYS A 251 27.85 -28.08 60.61
C LYS A 251 26.91 -28.36 59.44
N LYS A 252 25.62 -28.03 59.59
CA LYS A 252 24.67 -27.99 58.47
C LYS A 252 25.29 -27.14 57.34
N PRO A 253 25.31 -27.61 56.08
CA PRO A 253 25.75 -26.77 54.99
C PRO A 253 24.79 -25.59 54.89
N LYS A 254 25.32 -24.36 54.92
CA LYS A 254 24.53 -23.16 54.65
C LYS A 254 23.99 -23.28 53.22
N ASN A 255 22.71 -23.57 53.08
CA ASN A 255 22.01 -23.53 51.80
C ASN A 255 22.29 -22.16 51.17
N ARG A 256 22.92 -22.15 50.00
CA ARG A 256 23.11 -20.94 49.21
C ARG A 256 21.73 -20.39 48.87
N GLU A 257 21.44 -19.17 49.29
CA GLU A 257 20.18 -18.51 48.95
C GLU A 257 20.01 -18.45 47.44
N SER A 258 18.83 -18.83 46.95
CA SER A 258 18.58 -18.89 45.52
C SER A 258 18.71 -17.50 44.90
N VAL A 259 19.45 -17.41 43.80
CA VAL A 259 19.71 -16.14 43.07
C VAL A 259 18.40 -15.45 42.70
N ILE A 260 17.37 -16.24 42.36
CA ILE A 260 16.02 -15.77 42.04
C ILE A 260 15.35 -15.08 43.24
N LYS A 261 15.54 -15.62 44.46
CA LYS A 261 15.00 -15.00 45.68
C LYS A 261 15.65 -13.63 45.92
N ARG A 262 16.98 -13.54 45.78
CA ARG A 262 17.72 -12.28 45.86
C ARG A 262 17.28 -11.24 44.82
N LEU A 263 17.03 -11.67 43.59
CA LEU A 263 16.56 -10.79 42.52
C LEU A 263 15.20 -10.19 42.87
N ARG A 264 14.25 -11.03 43.30
CA ARG A 264 12.89 -10.60 43.65
C ARG A 264 12.87 -9.67 44.87
N GLU A 265 13.65 -9.98 45.90
CA GLU A 265 13.81 -9.11 47.07
C GLU A 265 14.37 -7.73 46.68
N LYS A 266 15.34 -7.68 45.76
CA LYS A 266 15.85 -6.40 45.22
C LYS A 266 14.79 -5.64 44.43
N GLN A 267 13.98 -6.32 43.61
CA GLN A 267 12.91 -5.67 42.84
C GLN A 267 11.85 -5.05 43.75
N ILE A 268 11.47 -5.75 44.83
CA ILE A 268 10.52 -5.25 45.83
C ILE A 268 11.12 -4.06 46.59
N ALA A 269 12.38 -4.17 47.02
CA ALA A 269 13.07 -3.07 47.71
C ALA A 269 13.17 -1.80 46.84
N ILE A 270 13.41 -1.94 45.53
CA ILE A 270 13.44 -0.82 44.58
C ILE A 270 12.03 -0.24 44.39
N ALA A 271 10.99 -1.06 44.27
CA ALA A 271 9.61 -0.61 44.14
C ALA A 271 9.16 0.21 45.37
N VAL A 272 9.44 -0.30 46.59
CA VAL A 272 9.15 0.40 47.84
C VAL A 272 9.92 1.71 47.95
N LYS A 273 11.21 1.72 47.59
CA LYS A 273 12.04 2.93 47.62
C LYS A 273 11.64 3.98 46.57
N SER A 274 11.06 3.55 45.45
CA SER A 274 10.64 4.44 44.35
C SER A 274 9.17 4.85 44.39
N GLY A 275 8.40 4.43 45.41
CA GLY A 275 6.98 4.76 45.56
C GLY A 275 6.08 4.15 44.47
N LYS A 276 6.57 3.16 43.72
CA LYS A 276 5.82 2.49 42.66
C LYS A 276 5.12 1.25 43.23
N PRO A 277 3.89 0.93 42.77
CA PRO A 277 3.20 -0.27 43.22
C PRO A 277 4.01 -1.52 42.84
N VAL A 278 4.17 -2.43 43.81
CA VAL A 278 4.85 -3.72 43.57
C VAL A 278 4.00 -4.53 42.60
N PRO A 279 4.60 -5.14 41.55
CA PRO A 279 3.84 -5.96 40.62
C PRO A 279 3.11 -7.12 41.32
N ARG A 280 1.80 -7.27 41.08
CA ARG A 280 0.89 -8.26 41.72
C ARG A 280 1.40 -9.70 41.72
N TYR A 281 2.20 -10.10 40.73
CA TYR A 281 2.76 -11.45 40.65
C TYR A 281 3.83 -11.72 41.74
N LEU A 282 4.51 -10.69 42.24
CA LEU A 282 5.46 -10.80 43.35
C LEU A 282 4.75 -10.88 44.71
N GLU A 283 3.57 -10.26 44.84
CA GLU A 283 2.73 -10.33 46.05
C GLU A 283 2.14 -11.74 46.23
N GLN A 284 1.58 -12.32 45.15
CA GLN A 284 1.04 -13.70 45.19
C GLN A 284 2.08 -14.74 45.58
N ASP A 285 3.34 -14.56 45.17
CA ASP A 285 4.43 -15.48 45.53
C ASP A 285 4.85 -15.36 47.00
N MET A 286 4.60 -14.22 47.66
CA MET A 286 4.80 -14.09 49.10
C MET A 286 3.67 -14.75 49.91
N GLU A 287 2.43 -14.60 49.47
CA GLU A 287 1.26 -15.21 50.11
C GLU A 287 1.33 -16.74 50.05
N ARG A 288 1.72 -17.31 48.89
CA ARG A 288 1.93 -18.76 48.73
C ARG A 288 3.03 -19.34 49.61
N ARG A 289 3.95 -18.52 50.13
CA ARG A 289 5.04 -18.95 51.03
C ARG A 289 4.73 -18.73 52.50
N ARG A 290 3.60 -18.07 52.83
CA ARG A 290 3.14 -17.82 54.20
C ARG A 290 2.07 -18.82 54.67
N GLY A 291 1.39 -19.52 53.75
CA GLY A 291 0.56 -20.68 54.05
C GLY A 291 1.37 -21.97 54.06
#